data_AF-A0A1Q8QPI0-F1
#
_entry.id   AF-A0A1Q8QPI0-F1
#
_cell.length_a   1.000
_cell.length_b   1.000
_cell.length_c   1.000
_cell.angle_alpha   90.00
_cell.angle_beta   90.00
_cell.angle_gamma   90.00
#
_symmetry.space_group_name_H-M   'P 1'
#
loop_
_entity.id
_entity.type
_entity.pdbx_description
1 polymer ?
#
loop_
_entity_poly.entity_id
_entity_poly.type
_entity_poly.pdbx_seq_one_letter_code
_entity_poly.pdbx_strand_id
1 'polypeptide(L)'
;MTKVDCTACGYCQPCPSGVDIPRNFALYNDAHIYDDIASSKFAYNTFLASEAKASTCIECGACEEVCPQQIGIREHLKEIQKVFEG
;
A
#
# COMPACT_ATOMS: atom_id res chain seq x y z
N MET A 1 1.85 16.07 -6.34
CA MET A 1 1.39 14.91 -7.13
C MET A 1 1.46 13.70 -6.22
N THR A 2 0.57 12.72 -6.35
CA THR A 2 0.62 11.48 -5.57
C THR A 2 1.83 10.64 -5.96
N LYS A 3 2.27 9.76 -5.05
CA LYS A 3 3.36 8.81 -5.33
C LYS A 3 2.85 7.57 -6.07
N VAL A 4 1.60 7.19 -5.80
CA VAL A 4 0.87 6.10 -6.44
C VAL A 4 -0.49 6.63 -6.89
N ASP A 5 -0.78 6.56 -8.18
CA ASP A 5 -2.04 7.02 -8.76
C ASP A 5 -3.17 6.01 -8.56
N CYS A 6 -3.47 5.71 -7.29
CA CYS A 6 -4.56 4.83 -6.87
C CYS A 6 -5.80 5.64 -6.50
N THR A 7 -6.95 5.24 -7.03
CA THR A 7 -8.26 5.86 -6.73
C THR A 7 -9.01 5.17 -5.58
N ALA A 8 -8.38 4.24 -4.86
CA ALA A 8 -8.98 3.46 -3.77
C ALA A 8 -10.28 2.72 -4.16
N CYS A 9 -10.42 2.31 -5.43
CA CYS A 9 -11.61 1.63 -5.96
C CYS A 9 -11.89 0.24 -5.36
N GLY A 10 -10.89 -0.42 -4.76
CA GLY A 10 -11.06 -1.71 -4.07
C GLY A 10 -11.10 -2.96 -4.96
N TYR A 11 -10.95 -2.88 -6.29
CA TYR A 11 -10.97 -4.07 -7.16
C TYR A 11 -9.88 -5.11 -6.84
N CYS A 12 -8.76 -4.67 -6.27
CA CYS A 12 -7.66 -5.54 -5.83
C CYS A 12 -7.94 -6.26 -4.49
N GLN A 13 -9.13 -6.11 -3.92
CA GLN A 13 -9.54 -6.72 -2.65
C GLN A 13 -10.63 -7.79 -2.85
N PRO A 14 -10.68 -8.83 -1.99
CA PRO A 14 -9.73 -9.11 -0.91
C PRO A 14 -8.39 -9.64 -1.44
N CYS A 15 -7.28 -9.17 -0.87
CA CYS A 15 -5.96 -9.76 -1.15
C CYS A 15 -5.88 -11.16 -0.52
N PRO A 16 -5.44 -12.20 -1.25
CA PRO A 16 -5.33 -13.56 -0.69
C PRO A 16 -4.31 -13.66 0.47
N SER A 17 -3.37 -12.71 0.56
CA SER A 17 -2.40 -12.62 1.65
C SER A 17 -2.82 -11.67 2.77
N GLY A 18 -4.01 -11.05 2.69
CA GLY A 18 -4.53 -10.16 3.73
C GLY A 18 -4.14 -8.68 3.60
N VAL A 19 -3.25 -8.32 2.67
CA VAL A 19 -2.78 -6.93 2.48
C VAL A 19 -3.92 -5.98 2.14
N ASP A 20 -4.07 -4.89 2.89
CA ASP A 20 -4.99 -3.79 2.55
C ASP A 20 -4.30 -2.80 1.59
N ILE A 21 -4.29 -3.15 0.31
CA ILE A 21 -3.60 -2.42 -0.75
C ILE A 21 -4.04 -0.94 -0.81
N PRO A 22 -5.34 -0.60 -0.85
CA PRO A 22 -5.77 0.80 -0.84
C PRO A 22 -5.25 1.59 0.36
N ARG A 23 -5.28 1.00 1.57
CA ARG A 23 -4.84 1.70 2.78
C ARG A 23 -3.33 1.91 2.81
N ASN A 24 -2.55 0.93 2.38
CA ASN A 24 -1.10 1.06 2.22
C ASN A 24 -0.75 2.22 1.27
N PHE A 25 -1.43 2.31 0.12
CA PHE A 25 -1.19 3.37 -0.86
C PHE A 25 -1.63 4.75 -0.37
N ALA A 26 -2.75 4.84 0.36
CA ALA A 26 -3.19 6.08 0.96
C ALA A 26 -2.13 6.65 1.92
N LEU A 27 -1.61 5.81 2.84
CA LEU A 27 -0.57 6.24 3.78
C LEU A 27 0.74 6.61 3.07
N TYR A 28 1.09 5.91 2.00
CA TYR A 28 2.29 6.23 1.22
C TYR A 28 2.16 7.55 0.45
N ASN A 29 0.98 7.81 -0.10
CA ASN A 29 0.65 9.06 -0.75
C ASN A 29 0.63 10.23 0.24
N ASP A 30 0.04 10.05 1.42
CA ASP A 30 0.04 11.07 2.47
C ASP A 30 1.48 11.42 2.89
N ALA A 31 2.32 10.41 3.11
CA ALA A 31 3.74 10.62 3.42
C ALA A 31 4.46 11.47 2.35
N HIS A 32 4.14 11.24 1.07
CA HIS A 32 4.74 11.98 -0.04
C HIS A 32 4.18 13.40 -0.21
N ILE A 33 2.85 13.57 -0.09
CA ILE A 33 2.17 14.86 -0.28
C ILE A 33 2.57 15.84 0.81
N TYR A 34 2.66 15.38 2.06
CA TYR A 34 2.95 16.23 3.21
C TYR A 34 4.43 16.25 3.59
N ASP A 35 5.29 15.52 2.87
CA ASP A 35 6.70 15.30 3.23
C ASP A 35 6.86 14.84 4.70
N ASP A 36 5.92 14.02 5.17
CA ASP A 36 5.83 13.57 6.56
C ASP A 36 5.73 12.04 6.64
N ILE A 37 6.90 11.42 6.49
CA ILE A 37 7.07 9.98 6.64
C ILE A 37 6.82 9.56 8.09
N ALA A 38 7.18 10.38 9.08
CA ALA A 38 7.10 10.00 10.49
C ALA A 38 5.66 9.80 10.95
N SER A 39 4.77 10.77 10.65
CA SER A 39 3.35 10.67 11.00
C SER A 39 2.66 9.54 10.24
N SER A 40 2.97 9.36 8.96
CA SER A 40 2.39 8.28 8.15
C SER A 40 2.87 6.90 8.61
N LYS A 41 4.15 6.76 8.97
CA LYS A 41 4.74 5.54 9.54
C LYS A 41 4.15 5.23 10.93
N PHE A 42 3.88 6.25 11.74
CA PHE A 42 3.15 6.06 13.00
C PHE A 42 1.75 5.53 12.73
N ALA A 43 0.99 6.18 11.84
CA ALA A 43 -0.36 5.74 11.50
C ALA A 43 -0.39 4.32 10.91
N TYR A 44 0.59 4.00 10.06
CA TYR A 44 0.82 2.65 9.53
C TYR A 44 1.03 1.62 10.63
N ASN A 45 1.86 1.91 11.63
CA ASN A 45 2.18 0.95 12.68
C ASN A 45 1.11 0.84 13.77
N THR A 46 0.34 1.90 14.00
CA THR A 46 -0.66 1.94 15.07
C THR A 46 -2.05 1.54 14.60
N PHE A 47 -2.45 1.89 13.38
CA PHE A 47 -3.83 1.72 12.92
C PHE A 47 -4.01 0.66 11.83
N LEU A 48 -2.93 0.14 11.25
CA LEU A 48 -2.99 -0.96 10.29
C LEU A 48 -2.66 -2.28 10.98
N ALA A 49 -3.55 -3.26 10.85
CA ALA A 49 -3.33 -4.61 11.37
C ALA A 49 -2.10 -5.24 10.73
N SER A 50 -1.38 -6.09 11.47
CA SER A 50 -0.12 -6.68 11.02
C SER A 50 -0.25 -7.49 9.74
N GLU A 51 -1.37 -8.18 9.56
CA GLU A 51 -1.74 -8.96 8.36
C GLU A 51 -2.13 -8.09 7.15
N ALA A 52 -2.47 -6.82 7.39
CA ALA A 52 -2.84 -5.88 6.34
C ALA A 52 -1.65 -5.07 5.80
N LYS A 53 -0.45 -5.25 6.37
CA LYS A 53 0.76 -4.52 6.04
C LYS A 53 1.37 -4.96 4.72
N ALA A 54 2.16 -4.08 4.12
CA ALA A 54 2.88 -4.32 2.88
C ALA A 54 3.81 -5.55 2.96
N SER A 55 4.44 -5.81 4.11
CA SER A 55 5.29 -6.99 4.30
C SER A 55 4.56 -8.33 4.24
N THR A 56 3.23 -8.36 4.32
CA THR A 56 2.45 -9.59 4.14
C THR A 56 2.29 -9.98 2.66
N CYS A 57 2.68 -9.11 1.73
CA CYS A 57 2.61 -9.39 0.30
C CYS A 57 3.50 -10.58 -0.09
N ILE A 58 2.92 -11.61 -0.70
CA ILE A 58 3.65 -12.79 -1.24
C ILE A 58 3.94 -12.67 -2.75
N GLU A 59 3.74 -11.49 -3.32
CA GLU A 59 3.99 -11.20 -4.75
C GLU A 59 3.17 -12.03 -5.75
N CYS A 60 2.00 -12.55 -5.35
CA CYS A 60 1.16 -13.43 -6.18
C CYS A 60 0.67 -12.81 -7.51
N GLY A 61 0.59 -11.47 -7.61
CA GLY A 61 0.20 -10.76 -8.83
C GLY A 61 -1.32 -10.63 -9.09
N ALA A 62 -2.17 -11.35 -8.35
CA ALA A 62 -3.62 -11.34 -8.57
C ALA A 62 -4.28 -9.95 -8.51
N CYS A 63 -3.74 -9.05 -7.69
CA CYS A 63 -4.23 -7.68 -7.57
C CYS A 63 -3.98 -6.81 -8.82
N GLU A 64 -2.90 -7.08 -9.56
CA GLU A 64 -2.53 -6.30 -10.75
C GLU A 64 -3.40 -6.67 -11.95
N GLU A 65 -3.79 -7.95 -12.07
CA GLU A 65 -4.68 -8.44 -13.15
C GLU A 65 -6.06 -7.78 -13.14
N VAL A 66 -6.56 -7.43 -11.95
CA VAL A 66 -7.87 -6.80 -11.75
C VAL A 66 -7.82 -5.28 -11.61
N CYS A 67 -6.61 -4.69 -11.59
CA CYS A 67 -6.45 -3.26 -11.40
C CYS A 67 -6.81 -2.50 -12.69
N PRO A 68 -7.87 -1.67 -12.72
CA PRO A 68 -8.26 -0.95 -13.93
C PRO A 68 -7.25 0.14 -14.33
N GLN A 69 -6.39 0.56 -13.41
CA GLN A 69 -5.37 1.58 -13.62
C GLN A 69 -4.00 0.98 -14.00
N GLN A 70 -3.88 -0.35 -14.04
CA GLN A 70 -2.65 -1.05 -14.39
C GLN A 70 -1.43 -0.58 -13.55
N ILE A 71 -1.68 -0.30 -12.27
CA ILE A 71 -0.65 0.12 -11.31
C ILE A 71 0.26 -1.08 -11.01
N GLY A 72 1.57 -0.85 -10.93
CA GLY A 72 2.54 -1.85 -10.43
C GLY A 72 2.42 -2.05 -8.93
N ILE A 73 1.34 -2.72 -8.50
CA ILE A 73 0.96 -2.80 -7.08
C ILE A 73 2.07 -3.43 -6.24
N ARG A 74 2.68 -4.53 -6.72
CA ARG A 74 3.71 -5.26 -5.98
C ARG A 74 4.95 -4.41 -5.75
N GLU A 75 5.38 -3.65 -6.76
CA GLU A 75 6.56 -2.79 -6.64
C GLU A 75 6.34 -1.67 -5.62
N HIS A 76 5.17 -1.03 -5.63
CA HIS A 76 4.84 -0.03 -4.62
C HIS A 76 4.72 -0.62 -3.21
N LEU A 77 4.19 -1.83 -3.05
CA LEU A 77 4.18 -2.49 -1.73
C LEU A 77 5.61 -2.74 -1.22
N LYS A 78 6.56 -3.12 -2.08
CA LYS A 78 7.99 -3.24 -1.70
C LYS A 78 8.58 -1.91 -1.27
N GLU A 79 8.25 -0.82 -1.96
CA GLU A 79 8.69 0.53 -1.58
C GLU A 79 8.12 0.91 -0.19
N ILE A 80 6.83 0.66 0.03
CA ILE A 80 6.14 0.95 1.28
C ILE A 80 6.76 0.17 2.44
N GLN A 81 7.03 -1.12 2.24
CA GLN A 81 7.72 -1.95 3.23
C GLN A 81 9.07 -1.32 3.62
N LYS A 82 9.88 -0.88 2.63
CA LYS A 82 11.18 -0.24 2.92
C LYS A 82 11.03 1.07 3.69
N VAL A 83 10.01 1.87 3.36
CA VAL A 83 9.82 3.21 3.97
C VAL A 83 9.23 3.11 5.39
N PHE A 84 8.22 2.24 5.59
CA PHE A 84 7.47 2.15 6.84
C PHE A 84 7.91 1.04 7.79
N GLU A 85 8.65 0.04 7.31
CA GLU A 85 9.09 -1.11 8.13
C GLU A 85 10.62 -1.28 8.19
N GLY A 86 11.36 -0.50 7.41
CA GLY A 86 12.81 -0.36 7.53
C GLY A 86 13.27 0.48 8.72
#